data_AF-A0A257QN19-F1
#
_entry.id   AF-A0A257QN19-F1
#
_cell.length_a   1.000
_cell.length_b   1.000
_cell.length_c   1.000
_cell.angle_alpha   90.00
_cell.angle_beta   90.00
_cell.angle_gamma   90.00
#
_symmetry.space_group_name_H-M   'P 1'
#
loop_
_entity.id
_entity.type
_entity.pdbx_description
1 polymer ?
#
loop_
_entity_poly.entity_id
_entity_poly.type
_entity_poly.pdbx_seq_one_letter_code
_entity_poly.pdbx_strand_id
1 'polypeptide(L)'
;MELGPEVDDAPRGLPVRQIIRGRYVVLEPLHRRHVGDLWDASRGAETSWAYMGYGPFAARPDLERFIGSWAAAQDSAVWAVRPVTTGLASGWLSFMSIEPANAAIELGNIWFSPALQRTRAATEAMYLLLAMAADDLGYRRLVWKCNALNEGSRRAAERLGFTFEGILRAHQIVKGRRRDTAMYSILTDEWPVCAAALRAWLAPENFAPDGSAIVSLAALRTAGHRS
;
A
#
# COMPACT_ATOMS: atom_id res chain seq x y z
N MET A 1 14.57 36.56 -2.87
CA MET A 1 13.62 35.74 -2.10
C MET A 1 13.74 34.34 -2.65
N GLU A 2 14.01 33.34 -1.81
CA GLU A 2 14.08 31.94 -2.25
C GLU A 2 12.65 31.39 -2.32
N LEU A 3 12.23 30.91 -3.49
CA LEU A 3 10.84 30.51 -3.78
C LEU A 3 10.66 28.99 -3.92
N GLY A 4 11.75 28.22 -3.80
CA GLY A 4 11.78 26.78 -4.09
C GLY A 4 12.05 26.49 -5.58
N PRO A 5 12.21 25.20 -5.94
CA PRO A 5 12.45 24.78 -7.32
C PRO A 5 11.19 24.93 -8.17
N GLU A 6 11.36 25.28 -9.45
CA GLU A 6 10.30 25.18 -10.44
C GLU A 6 9.94 23.71 -10.69
N VAL A 7 8.66 23.44 -10.95
CA VAL A 7 8.14 22.10 -11.21
C VAL A 7 7.16 22.14 -12.38
N ASP A 8 7.01 21.02 -13.07
CA ASP A 8 5.93 20.81 -14.03
C ASP A 8 4.57 20.83 -13.30
N ASP A 9 3.71 21.79 -13.62
CA ASP A 9 2.41 22.01 -12.99
C ASP A 9 1.26 21.28 -13.72
N ALA A 10 1.55 20.53 -14.78
CA ALA A 10 0.54 19.78 -15.51
C ALA A 10 -0.12 18.72 -14.61
N PRO A 11 -1.46 18.72 -14.48
CA PRO A 11 -2.18 17.76 -13.65
C PRO A 11 -1.89 16.31 -14.08
N ARG A 12 -1.68 15.42 -13.11
CA ARG A 12 -1.45 13.99 -13.37
C ARG A 12 -2.75 13.22 -13.63
N GLY A 13 -2.65 12.15 -14.42
CA GLY A 13 -3.79 11.28 -14.70
C GLY A 13 -4.27 10.54 -13.45
N LEU A 14 -5.55 10.20 -13.40
CA LEU A 14 -6.10 9.36 -12.33
C LEU A 14 -5.71 7.88 -12.54
N PRO A 15 -5.50 7.10 -11.47
CA PRO A 15 -5.20 5.68 -11.59
C PRO A 15 -6.37 4.91 -12.21
N VAL A 16 -6.07 4.08 -13.20
CA VAL A 16 -7.07 3.26 -13.89
C VAL A 16 -7.25 1.93 -13.17
N ARG A 17 -8.51 1.55 -12.93
CA ARG A 17 -8.90 0.26 -12.34
C ARG A 17 -8.68 -0.89 -13.31
N GLN A 18 -7.43 -1.32 -13.45
CA GLN A 18 -7.03 -2.45 -14.28
C GLN A 18 -6.43 -3.59 -13.46
N ILE A 19 -6.38 -4.78 -14.05
CA ILE A 19 -5.65 -5.92 -13.47
C ILE A 19 -4.16 -5.68 -13.65
N ILE A 20 -3.40 -5.74 -12.55
CA ILE A 20 -1.95 -5.59 -12.55
C ILE A 20 -1.34 -6.93 -12.17
N ARG A 21 -0.45 -7.47 -13.02
CA ARG A 21 0.18 -8.78 -12.81
C ARG A 21 1.62 -8.60 -12.37
N GLY A 22 1.91 -9.02 -11.14
CA GLY A 22 3.27 -9.25 -10.66
C GLY A 22 3.66 -10.72 -10.80
N ARG A 23 4.83 -11.06 -10.26
CA ARG A 23 5.36 -12.42 -10.23
C ARG A 23 4.75 -13.27 -9.10
N TYR A 24 4.47 -12.65 -7.96
CA TYR A 24 3.99 -13.27 -6.73
C TYR A 24 2.54 -12.88 -6.42
N VAL A 25 2.01 -11.85 -7.06
CA VAL A 25 0.66 -11.34 -6.81
C VAL A 25 -0.03 -10.87 -8.08
N VAL A 26 -1.35 -11.03 -8.11
CA VAL A 26 -2.23 -10.36 -9.06
C VAL A 26 -3.09 -9.36 -8.29
N LEU A 27 -3.06 -8.10 -8.71
CA LEU A 27 -3.95 -7.06 -8.21
C LEU A 27 -5.16 -6.99 -9.15
N GLU A 28 -6.34 -7.20 -8.59
CA GLU A 28 -7.59 -7.15 -9.35
C GLU A 28 -8.45 -6.01 -8.83
N PRO A 29 -9.08 -5.19 -9.70
CA PRO A 29 -10.04 -4.19 -9.24
C PRO A 29 -11.04 -4.81 -8.28
N LEU A 30 -11.22 -4.19 -7.11
CA LEU A 30 -12.03 -4.78 -6.06
C LEU A 30 -13.46 -5.03 -6.56
N HIS A 31 -13.96 -6.25 -6.36
CA HIS A 31 -15.24 -6.70 -6.89
C HIS A 31 -15.95 -7.62 -5.89
N ARG A 32 -17.28 -7.68 -5.95
CA ARG A 32 -18.12 -8.52 -5.07
C ARG A 32 -17.74 -10.01 -5.10
N ARG A 33 -17.16 -10.47 -6.21
CA ARG A 33 -16.66 -11.85 -6.35
C ARG A 33 -15.56 -12.20 -5.32
N HIS A 34 -14.83 -11.21 -4.81
CA HIS A 34 -13.76 -11.41 -3.83
C HIS A 34 -14.29 -11.60 -2.40
N VAL A 35 -15.59 -11.38 -2.14
CA VAL A 35 -16.16 -11.41 -0.78
C VAL A 35 -15.97 -12.76 -0.10
N GLY A 36 -16.09 -13.87 -0.84
CA GLY A 36 -15.87 -15.21 -0.30
C GLY A 36 -14.46 -15.37 0.27
N ASP A 37 -13.46 -15.20 -0.59
CA ASP A 37 -12.04 -15.29 -0.24
C ASP A 37 -11.66 -14.32 0.89
N LEU A 38 -12.10 -13.06 0.80
CA LEU A 38 -11.79 -12.03 1.79
C LEU A 38 -12.46 -12.30 3.15
N TRP A 39 -13.66 -12.88 3.15
CA TRP A 39 -14.33 -13.31 4.38
C TRP A 39 -13.53 -14.43 5.06
N ASP A 40 -13.15 -15.46 4.30
CA ASP A 40 -12.37 -16.57 4.83
C ASP A 40 -10.99 -16.11 5.34
N ALA A 41 -10.34 -15.21 4.60
CA ALA A 41 -9.07 -14.61 4.99
C ALA A 41 -9.17 -13.69 6.23
N SER A 42 -10.37 -13.22 6.57
CA SER A 42 -10.60 -12.34 7.74
C SER A 42 -10.81 -13.09 9.05
N ARG A 43 -11.01 -14.43 9.01
CA ARG A 43 -11.24 -15.23 10.22
C ARG A 43 -9.99 -15.24 11.11
N GLY A 44 -10.17 -14.95 12.40
CA GLY A 44 -9.07 -14.88 13.36
C GLY A 44 -8.13 -13.68 13.15
N ALA A 45 -8.56 -12.68 12.37
CA ALA A 45 -7.78 -11.49 12.06
C ALA A 45 -8.24 -10.25 12.85
N GLU A 46 -8.93 -10.41 13.97
CA GLU A 46 -9.61 -9.34 14.71
C GLU A 46 -8.64 -8.18 15.05
N THR A 47 -7.42 -8.51 15.44
CA THR A 47 -6.37 -7.53 15.79
C THR A 47 -5.84 -6.76 14.58
N SER A 48 -5.94 -7.32 13.36
CA SER A 48 -5.48 -6.65 12.13
C SER A 48 -6.32 -5.41 11.79
N TRP A 49 -7.52 -5.30 12.34
CA TRP A 49 -8.44 -4.16 12.13
C TRP A 49 -8.26 -3.04 13.15
N ALA A 50 -7.39 -3.20 14.16
CA ALA A 50 -7.30 -2.32 15.32
C ALA A 50 -7.15 -0.83 14.94
N TYR A 51 -6.42 -0.54 13.87
CA TYR A 51 -6.16 0.82 13.39
C TYR A 51 -6.95 1.22 12.13
N MET A 52 -7.78 0.32 11.60
CA MET A 52 -8.61 0.60 10.43
C MET A 52 -9.82 1.44 10.83
N GLY A 53 -10.26 2.35 9.94
CA GLY A 53 -11.48 3.15 10.12
C GLY A 53 -12.77 2.33 10.10
N TYR A 54 -12.69 1.09 9.65
CA TYR A 54 -13.77 0.13 9.47
C TYR A 54 -13.37 -1.24 10.04
N GLY A 55 -14.29 -2.19 9.97
CA GLY A 55 -14.11 -3.55 10.49
C GLY A 55 -13.89 -3.60 12.01
N PRO A 56 -13.62 -4.79 12.58
CA PRO A 56 -13.90 -6.08 11.96
C PRO A 56 -15.38 -6.20 11.57
N PHE A 57 -15.69 -7.06 10.61
CA PHE A 57 -17.07 -7.28 10.16
C PHE A 57 -17.68 -8.42 10.97
N ALA A 58 -18.86 -8.21 11.55
CA ALA A 58 -19.50 -9.19 12.42
C ALA A 58 -20.04 -10.39 11.63
N ALA A 59 -20.55 -10.14 10.42
CA ALA A 59 -21.05 -11.18 9.54
C ALA A 59 -20.63 -10.96 8.08
N ARG A 60 -20.62 -12.03 7.29
CA ARG A 60 -20.31 -12.00 5.85
C ARG A 60 -21.15 -10.97 5.08
N PRO A 61 -22.46 -10.80 5.33
CA PRO A 61 -23.25 -9.76 4.66
C PRO A 61 -22.78 -8.33 4.94
N ASP A 62 -22.14 -8.06 6.09
CA ASP A 62 -21.59 -6.74 6.40
C ASP A 62 -20.36 -6.43 5.55
N LEU A 63 -19.47 -7.43 5.41
CA LEU A 63 -18.33 -7.33 4.49
C LEU A 63 -18.81 -7.21 3.04
N GLU A 64 -19.84 -7.97 2.66
CA GLU A 64 -20.40 -7.90 1.30
C GLU A 64 -20.92 -6.49 0.97
N ARG A 65 -21.66 -5.86 1.90
CA ARG A 65 -22.15 -4.49 1.73
C ARG A 65 -21.01 -3.49 1.60
N PHE A 66 -19.98 -3.65 2.43
CA PHE A 66 -18.79 -2.80 2.40
C PHE A 66 -17.99 -2.93 1.09
N ILE A 67 -17.69 -4.15 0.66
CA ILE A 67 -16.99 -4.40 -0.61
C ILE A 67 -17.85 -3.96 -1.80
N GLY A 68 -19.17 -4.17 -1.73
CA GLY A 68 -20.11 -3.73 -2.75
C GLY A 68 -20.10 -2.22 -2.96
N SER A 69 -20.07 -1.43 -1.88
CA SER A 69 -20.02 0.04 -2.00
C SER A 69 -18.70 0.52 -2.59
N TRP A 70 -17.57 -0.05 -2.17
CA TRP A 70 -16.25 0.30 -2.70
C TRP A 70 -16.05 -0.12 -4.16
N ALA A 71 -16.60 -1.27 -4.56
CA ALA A 71 -16.56 -1.72 -5.95
C ALA A 71 -17.38 -0.78 -6.86
N ALA A 72 -18.55 -0.32 -6.40
CA ALA A 72 -19.47 0.53 -7.18
C ALA A 72 -19.05 2.00 -7.27
N ALA A 73 -18.24 2.50 -6.34
CA ALA A 73 -17.78 3.89 -6.36
C ALA A 73 -16.91 4.19 -7.59
N GLN A 74 -17.27 5.25 -8.34
CA GLN A 74 -16.58 5.64 -9.58
C GLN A 74 -15.12 6.02 -9.32
N ASP A 75 -14.86 6.80 -8.27
CA ASP A 75 -13.52 7.29 -7.90
C ASP A 75 -12.72 6.30 -7.04
N SER A 76 -13.20 5.07 -6.87
CA SER A 76 -12.53 4.12 -5.99
C SER A 76 -11.30 3.54 -6.67
N ALA A 77 -10.12 3.74 -6.10
CA ALA A 77 -8.88 3.17 -6.60
C ALA A 77 -8.45 2.02 -5.69
N VAL A 78 -9.26 0.95 -5.61
CA VAL A 78 -9.03 -0.19 -4.69
C VAL A 78 -8.83 -1.49 -5.47
N TRP A 79 -7.82 -2.25 -5.08
CA TRP A 79 -7.52 -3.58 -5.62
C TRP A 79 -7.58 -4.64 -4.53
N ALA A 80 -8.18 -5.79 -4.86
CA ALA A 80 -7.97 -7.02 -4.13
C ALA A 80 -6.57 -7.57 -4.41
N VAL A 81 -5.94 -8.10 -3.37
CA VAL A 81 -4.62 -8.72 -3.42
C VAL A 81 -4.78 -10.22 -3.49
N ARG A 82 -4.44 -10.80 -4.64
CA ARG A 82 -4.56 -12.24 -4.89
C ARG A 82 -3.16 -12.84 -5.09
N PRO A 83 -2.53 -13.42 -4.05
CA PRO A 83 -1.26 -14.10 -4.19
C PRO A 83 -1.34 -15.21 -5.25
N VAL A 84 -0.32 -15.31 -6.09
CA VAL A 84 -0.25 -16.33 -7.14
C VAL A 84 -0.21 -17.74 -6.53
N THR A 85 0.43 -17.89 -5.36
CA THR A 85 0.58 -19.17 -4.66
C THR A 85 -0.73 -19.75 -4.16
N THR A 86 -1.68 -18.91 -3.72
CA THR A 86 -2.98 -19.36 -3.23
C THR A 86 -4.07 -19.25 -4.29
N GLY A 87 -3.95 -18.29 -5.21
CA GLY A 87 -4.97 -17.97 -6.18
C GLY A 87 -6.21 -17.31 -5.57
N LEU A 88 -6.22 -16.97 -4.27
CA LEU A 88 -7.37 -16.44 -3.52
C LEU A 88 -7.11 -15.03 -2.99
N ALA A 89 -8.12 -14.15 -3.04
CA ALA A 89 -7.98 -12.79 -2.53
C ALA A 89 -7.78 -12.80 -1.00
N SER A 90 -6.65 -12.24 -0.54
CA SER A 90 -6.19 -12.32 0.86
C SER A 90 -6.01 -10.95 1.51
N GLY A 91 -6.52 -9.90 0.88
CA GLY A 91 -6.40 -8.53 1.33
C GLY A 91 -6.79 -7.53 0.26
N TRP A 92 -6.62 -6.25 0.56
CA TRP A 92 -6.75 -5.16 -0.39
C TRP A 92 -5.82 -4.00 -0.04
N LEU A 93 -5.59 -3.14 -1.03
CA LEU A 93 -4.94 -1.84 -0.86
C LEU A 93 -5.55 -0.85 -1.86
N SER A 94 -5.40 0.45 -1.60
CA SER A 94 -5.97 1.47 -2.45
C SER A 94 -5.03 2.66 -2.65
N PHE A 95 -5.31 3.43 -3.70
CA PHE A 95 -4.96 4.85 -3.67
C PHE A 95 -6.08 5.65 -2.99
N MET A 96 -5.69 6.72 -2.33
CA MET A 96 -6.58 7.70 -1.70
C MET A 96 -5.90 9.08 -1.70
N SER A 97 -6.63 10.12 -1.29
CA SER A 97 -6.14 11.51 -1.30
C SER A 97 -5.39 11.85 -2.59
N ILE A 98 -6.02 11.54 -3.72
CA ILE A 98 -5.42 11.71 -5.05
C ILE A 98 -5.53 13.19 -5.41
N GLU A 99 -4.40 13.85 -5.60
CA GLU A 99 -4.32 15.29 -5.90
C GLU A 99 -3.58 15.49 -7.23
N PRO A 100 -4.27 15.35 -8.39
CA PRO A 100 -3.69 15.51 -9.72
C PRO A 100 -2.90 16.80 -9.91
N ALA A 101 -3.46 17.93 -9.48
CA ALA A 101 -2.85 19.25 -9.63
C ALA A 101 -1.54 19.39 -8.81
N ASN A 102 -1.44 18.69 -7.68
CA ASN A 102 -0.27 18.71 -6.81
C ASN A 102 0.71 17.56 -7.11
N ALA A 103 0.35 16.66 -8.04
CA ALA A 103 1.04 15.40 -8.30
C ALA A 103 1.33 14.62 -7.00
N ALA A 104 0.37 14.60 -6.06
CA ALA A 104 0.47 13.84 -4.81
C ALA A 104 -0.59 12.74 -4.73
N ILE A 105 -0.22 11.56 -4.23
CA ILE A 105 -1.11 10.40 -4.12
C ILE A 105 -0.75 9.54 -2.92
N GLU A 106 -1.75 9.10 -2.15
CA GLU A 106 -1.54 8.25 -0.98
C GLU A 106 -1.79 6.78 -1.31
N LEU A 107 -0.84 5.92 -0.97
CA LEU A 107 -1.07 4.48 -0.87
C LEU A 107 -1.63 4.18 0.52
N GLY A 108 -2.89 3.73 0.58
CA GLY A 108 -3.63 3.64 1.82
C GLY A 108 -4.71 2.56 1.81
N ASN A 109 -5.55 2.57 2.85
CA ASN A 109 -6.55 1.53 3.12
C ASN A 109 -6.02 0.10 2.96
N ILE A 110 -4.77 -0.12 3.34
CA ILE A 110 -4.11 -1.42 3.21
C ILE A 110 -4.63 -2.31 4.33
N TRP A 111 -5.34 -3.37 3.95
CA TRP A 111 -5.63 -4.47 4.86
C TRP A 111 -5.13 -5.78 4.24
N PHE A 112 -4.17 -6.42 4.90
CA PHE A 112 -3.69 -7.74 4.55
C PHE A 112 -4.06 -8.71 5.66
N SER A 113 -4.63 -9.86 5.27
CA SER A 113 -4.87 -10.95 6.22
C SER A 113 -3.56 -11.38 6.90
N PRO A 114 -3.61 -11.99 8.09
CA PRO A 114 -2.42 -12.50 8.76
C PRO A 114 -1.56 -13.41 7.88
N ALA A 115 -2.18 -14.21 7.01
CA ALA A 115 -1.49 -15.09 6.07
C ALA A 115 -0.79 -14.34 4.92
N LEU A 116 -1.28 -13.17 4.54
CA LEU A 116 -0.67 -12.33 3.50
C LEU A 116 0.46 -11.46 4.05
N GLN A 117 0.39 -11.07 5.33
CA GLN A 117 1.39 -10.21 5.96
C GLN A 117 2.80 -10.82 5.89
N ARG A 118 3.80 -9.96 5.70
CA ARG A 118 5.23 -10.35 5.63
C ARG A 118 5.57 -11.33 4.50
N THR A 119 4.74 -11.46 3.48
CA THR A 119 5.03 -12.26 2.28
C THR A 119 5.64 -11.42 1.15
N ARG A 120 6.21 -12.11 0.15
CA ARG A 120 6.62 -11.50 -1.13
C ARG A 120 5.46 -10.84 -1.84
N ALA A 121 4.31 -11.52 -1.89
CA ALA A 121 3.09 -11.02 -2.54
C ALA A 121 2.62 -9.70 -1.93
N ALA A 122 2.66 -9.55 -0.60
CA ALA A 122 2.32 -8.29 0.07
C ALA A 122 3.27 -7.14 -0.31
N THR A 123 4.58 -7.39 -0.35
CA THR A 123 5.55 -6.37 -0.75
C THR A 123 5.40 -6.00 -2.22
N GLU A 124 5.22 -7.00 -3.09
CA GLU A 124 5.01 -6.77 -4.52
C GLU A 124 3.71 -6.01 -4.80
N ALA A 125 2.63 -6.30 -4.07
CA ALA A 125 1.37 -5.57 -4.19
C ALA A 125 1.55 -4.06 -3.97
N MET A 126 2.28 -3.69 -2.91
CA MET A 126 2.59 -2.29 -2.63
C MET A 126 3.52 -1.70 -3.69
N TYR A 127 4.56 -2.43 -4.11
CA TYR A 127 5.47 -1.99 -5.18
C TYR A 127 4.75 -1.71 -6.49
N LEU A 128 3.85 -2.59 -6.94
CA LEU A 128 3.13 -2.44 -8.21
C LEU A 128 2.28 -1.17 -8.24
N LEU A 129 1.61 -0.83 -7.14
CA LEU A 129 0.89 0.44 -7.08
C LEU A 129 1.86 1.62 -7.02
N LEU A 130 2.89 1.60 -6.19
CA LEU A 130 3.86 2.70 -6.14
C LEU A 130 4.53 2.96 -7.50
N ALA A 131 4.88 1.91 -8.23
CA ALA A 131 5.39 2.00 -9.60
C ALA A 131 4.37 2.62 -10.56
N MET A 132 3.10 2.20 -10.51
CA MET A 132 2.06 2.86 -11.31
C MET A 132 1.96 4.36 -11.00
N ALA A 133 1.97 4.75 -9.72
CA ALA A 133 1.87 6.15 -9.34
C ALA A 133 3.08 6.96 -9.83
N ALA A 134 4.29 6.46 -9.60
CA ALA A 134 5.52 7.19 -9.89
C ALA A 134 5.94 7.10 -11.36
N ASP A 135 6.04 5.88 -11.90
CA ASP A 135 6.58 5.61 -13.24
C ASP A 135 5.53 5.87 -14.35
N ASP A 136 4.30 5.37 -14.17
CA ASP A 136 3.28 5.46 -15.24
C ASP A 136 2.51 6.79 -15.20
N LEU A 137 2.17 7.26 -14.00
CA LEU A 137 1.34 8.46 -13.81
C LEU A 137 2.14 9.72 -13.48
N GLY A 138 3.43 9.60 -13.18
CA GLY A 138 4.31 10.75 -12.91
C GLY A 138 3.95 11.54 -11.65
N TYR A 139 3.36 10.90 -10.64
CA TYR A 139 3.10 11.53 -9.35
C TYR A 139 4.42 11.84 -8.65
N ARG A 140 4.60 13.10 -8.27
CA ARG A 140 5.84 13.57 -7.66
C ARG A 140 6.02 13.13 -6.21
N ARG A 141 4.90 12.91 -5.52
CA ARG A 141 4.86 12.64 -4.09
C ARG A 141 3.97 11.45 -3.80
N LEU A 142 4.58 10.36 -3.38
CA LEU A 142 3.89 9.18 -2.87
C LEU A 142 3.75 9.33 -1.36
N VAL A 143 2.55 9.16 -0.83
CA VAL A 143 2.24 9.41 0.58
C VAL A 143 1.85 8.11 1.29
N TRP A 144 2.30 7.97 2.54
CA TRP A 144 1.82 6.95 3.46
C TRP A 144 1.37 7.60 4.76
N LYS A 145 0.16 7.26 5.22
CA LYS A 145 -0.38 7.71 6.50
C LYS A 145 -0.77 6.52 7.35
N CYS A 146 -0.41 6.53 8.63
CA CYS A 146 -0.89 5.51 9.57
C CYS A 146 -1.16 6.11 10.95
N ASN A 147 -1.86 5.37 11.80
CA ASN A 147 -1.92 5.72 13.22
C ASN A 147 -0.50 5.70 13.80
N ALA A 148 -0.13 6.70 14.60
CA ALA A 148 1.20 6.82 15.19
C ALA A 148 1.56 5.63 16.11
N LEU A 149 0.55 4.94 16.66
CA LEU A 149 0.69 3.73 17.46
C LEU A 149 0.74 2.44 16.63
N ASN A 150 0.49 2.51 15.31
CA ASN A 150 0.57 1.35 14.43
C ASN A 150 2.01 1.09 13.99
N GLU A 151 2.81 0.52 14.90
CA GLU A 151 4.22 0.23 14.62
C GLU A 151 4.42 -0.68 13.40
N GLY A 152 3.51 -1.64 13.17
CA GLY A 152 3.58 -2.53 12.01
C GLY A 152 3.52 -1.74 10.70
N SER A 153 2.61 -0.78 10.62
CA SER A 153 2.48 0.09 9.44
C SER A 153 3.64 1.08 9.32
N ARG A 154 4.14 1.63 10.44
CA ARG A 154 5.30 2.53 10.45
C ARG A 154 6.55 1.84 9.92
N ARG A 155 6.85 0.64 10.45
CA ARG A 155 7.96 -0.20 9.97
C ARG A 155 7.79 -0.59 8.49
N ALA A 156 6.55 -0.80 8.03
CA ALA A 156 6.30 -1.08 6.61
C ALA A 156 6.64 0.11 5.72
N ALA A 157 6.19 1.32 6.07
CA ALA A 157 6.51 2.55 5.35
C ALA A 157 8.04 2.79 5.29
N GLU A 158 8.70 2.73 6.44
CA GLU A 158 10.15 2.90 6.55
C GLU A 158 10.91 1.83 5.76
N ARG A 159 10.45 0.57 5.79
CA ARG A 159 11.05 -0.54 5.03
C ARG A 159 10.94 -0.32 3.52
N LEU A 160 9.79 0.15 3.03
CA LEU A 160 9.55 0.43 1.61
C LEU A 160 10.32 1.65 1.10
N GLY A 161 10.73 2.52 2.01
CA GLY A 161 11.57 3.67 1.72
C GLY A 161 10.93 5.02 1.84
N PHE A 162 9.76 5.09 2.47
CA PHE A 162 9.17 6.36 2.83
C PHE A 162 9.96 7.03 3.95
N THR A 163 10.21 8.33 3.76
CA THR A 163 10.82 9.24 4.72
C THR A 163 9.76 9.76 5.69
N PHE A 164 10.04 9.74 7.00
CA PHE A 164 9.14 10.25 8.03
C PHE A 164 9.15 11.78 8.08
N GLU A 165 7.97 12.40 8.12
CA GLU A 165 7.82 13.86 8.05
C GLU A 165 7.24 14.47 9.33
N GLY A 166 6.54 13.66 10.15
CA GLY A 166 5.99 14.15 11.41
C GLY A 166 4.74 13.43 11.89
N ILE A 167 4.23 13.88 13.04
CA ILE A 167 2.97 13.40 13.62
C ILE A 167 1.97 14.54 13.70
N LEU A 168 0.84 14.35 13.03
CA LEU A 168 -0.34 15.19 13.18
C LEU A 168 -1.09 14.76 14.44
N ARG A 169 -1.00 15.56 15.52
CA ARG A 169 -1.67 15.29 16.80
C ARG A 169 -3.17 15.51 16.66
N ALA A 170 -3.98 14.62 17.25
CA ALA A 170 -5.43 14.67 17.23
C ALA A 170 -6.04 14.82 15.81
N HIS A 171 -5.36 14.28 14.79
CA HIS A 171 -5.75 14.44 13.39
C HIS A 171 -7.13 13.86 13.09
N GLN A 172 -7.50 12.74 13.71
CA GLN A 172 -8.77 12.06 13.45
C GLN A 172 -9.36 11.42 14.71
N ILE A 173 -10.66 11.10 14.64
CA ILE A 173 -11.32 10.17 15.56
C ILE A 173 -11.56 8.87 14.80
N VAL A 174 -11.05 7.76 15.32
CA VAL A 174 -11.23 6.41 14.74
C VAL A 174 -11.78 5.51 15.82
N LYS A 175 -12.96 4.89 15.55
CA LYS A 175 -13.63 3.97 16.49
C LYS A 175 -13.76 4.55 17.91
N GLY A 176 -14.15 5.82 18.00
CA GLY A 176 -14.33 6.54 19.27
C GLY A 176 -13.03 6.93 19.99
N ARG A 177 -11.86 6.76 19.36
CA ARG A 177 -10.56 7.08 19.95
C ARG A 177 -9.84 8.18 19.17
N ARG A 178 -9.07 9.01 19.88
CA ARG A 178 -8.15 9.97 19.27
C ARG A 178 -7.10 9.21 18.46
N ARG A 179 -6.89 9.62 17.21
CA ARG A 179 -5.81 9.16 16.34
C ARG A 179 -4.84 10.31 16.08
N ASP A 180 -3.61 10.11 16.52
CA ASP A 180 -2.46 10.85 16.01
C ASP A 180 -1.98 10.15 14.73
N THR A 181 -1.64 10.90 13.69
CA THR A 181 -1.27 10.35 12.37
C THR A 181 0.20 10.57 12.08
N ALA A 182 0.95 9.49 11.90
CA ALA A 182 2.31 9.55 11.38
C ALA A 182 2.26 9.69 9.85
N MET A 183 3.01 10.66 9.35
CA MET A 183 3.09 11.04 7.93
C MET A 183 4.43 10.63 7.37
N TYR A 184 4.41 10.02 6.19
CA TYR A 184 5.61 9.66 5.44
C TYR A 184 5.44 9.93 3.95
N SER A 185 6.55 10.10 3.23
CA SER A 185 6.54 10.25 1.77
C SER A 185 7.74 9.63 1.05
N ILE A 186 7.57 9.36 -0.25
CA ILE A 186 8.66 9.19 -1.22
C ILE A 186 8.49 10.27 -2.28
N LEU A 187 9.56 11.01 -2.58
CA LEU A 187 9.62 12.01 -3.64
C LEU A 187 10.11 11.42 -4.97
N THR A 188 9.96 12.19 -6.04
CA THR A 188 10.29 11.74 -7.41
C THR A 188 11.74 11.32 -7.57
N ASP A 189 12.65 12.06 -6.96
CA ASP A 189 14.10 11.83 -6.97
C ASP A 189 14.52 10.68 -6.03
N GLU A 190 13.73 10.38 -5.01
CA GLU A 190 13.94 9.24 -4.11
C GLU A 190 13.44 7.90 -4.70
N TRP A 191 12.43 7.96 -5.58
CA TRP A 191 11.77 6.77 -6.12
C TRP A 191 12.71 5.82 -6.88
N PRO A 192 13.61 6.25 -7.78
CA PRO A 192 14.48 5.34 -8.53
C PRO A 192 15.30 4.40 -7.65
N VAL A 193 15.84 4.90 -6.54
CA VAL A 193 16.61 4.12 -5.56
C VAL A 193 15.69 3.13 -4.83
N CYS A 194 14.51 3.58 -4.38
CA CYS A 194 13.53 2.73 -3.72
C CYS A 194 13.04 1.60 -4.64
N ALA A 195 12.71 1.93 -5.89
CA ALA A 195 12.25 0.99 -6.90
C ALA A 195 13.32 -0.05 -7.25
N ALA A 196 14.58 0.37 -7.40
CA ALA A 196 15.70 -0.54 -7.64
C ALA A 196 15.88 -1.54 -6.49
N ALA A 197 15.86 -1.06 -5.24
CA ALA A 197 15.96 -1.93 -4.08
C ALA A 197 14.77 -2.89 -3.94
N LEU A 198 13.55 -2.42 -4.24
CA LEU A 198 12.34 -3.26 -4.25
C LEU A 198 12.42 -4.36 -5.32
N ARG A 199 12.84 -4.02 -6.54
CA ARG A 199 13.05 -5.00 -7.61
C ARG A 199 14.13 -6.02 -7.25
N ALA A 200 15.28 -5.57 -6.74
CA ALA A 200 16.35 -6.45 -6.30
C ALA A 200 15.89 -7.36 -5.15
N TRP A 201 15.12 -6.82 -4.20
CA TRP A 201 14.58 -7.61 -3.10
C TRP A 201 13.58 -8.66 -3.60
N LEU A 202 12.72 -8.30 -4.55
CA LEU A 202 11.70 -9.18 -5.15
C LEU A 202 12.26 -10.19 -6.14
N ALA A 203 13.52 -10.05 -6.57
CA ALA A 203 14.17 -10.95 -7.51
C ALA A 203 14.16 -12.41 -6.97
N PRO A 204 13.89 -13.43 -7.80
CA PRO A 204 13.93 -14.83 -7.38
C PRO A 204 15.23 -15.21 -6.66
N GLU A 205 16.35 -14.66 -7.12
CA GLU A 205 17.72 -14.94 -6.67
C GLU A 205 17.97 -14.44 -5.24
N ASN A 206 17.13 -13.54 -4.72
CA ASN A 206 17.23 -13.04 -3.36
C ASN A 206 16.48 -13.90 -2.34
N PHE A 207 15.97 -15.08 -2.70
CA PHE A 207 15.27 -15.96 -1.77
C PHE A 207 15.83 -17.37 -1.77
N ALA A 208 16.05 -17.90 -0.56
CA ALA A 208 16.47 -19.26 -0.34
C ALA A 208 15.31 -20.26 -0.60
N PRO A 209 15.58 -21.57 -0.75
CA PRO A 209 14.55 -22.58 -1.00
C PRO A 209 13.45 -22.65 0.07
N ASP A 210 13.75 -22.23 1.30
CA ASP A 210 12.78 -22.15 2.41
C ASP A 210 11.87 -20.91 2.35
N GLY A 211 12.06 -20.04 1.35
CA GLY A 211 11.30 -18.82 1.15
C GLY A 211 11.79 -17.61 1.96
N SER A 212 12.88 -17.75 2.72
CA SER A 212 13.50 -16.63 3.43
C SER A 212 14.29 -15.73 2.47
N ALA A 213 14.30 -14.42 2.73
CA ALA A 213 15.08 -13.47 1.93
C ALA A 213 16.56 -13.56 2.33
N ILE A 214 17.45 -13.72 1.34
CA ILE A 214 18.90 -13.79 1.50
C ILE A 214 19.44 -12.42 1.94
N VAL A 215 19.04 -11.35 1.23
CA VAL A 215 19.34 -9.96 1.60
C VAL A 215 18.04 -9.25 1.96
N SER A 216 18.06 -8.54 3.09
CA SER A 216 16.90 -7.75 3.51
C SER A 216 16.70 -6.52 2.61
N LEU A 217 15.45 -6.08 2.44
CA LEU A 217 15.14 -4.86 1.68
C LEU A 217 15.84 -3.62 2.28
N ALA A 218 15.97 -3.55 3.60
CA ALA A 218 16.67 -2.46 4.26
C ALA A 218 18.16 -2.41 3.87
N ALA A 219 18.83 -3.57 3.79
CA ALA A 219 20.22 -3.64 3.37
C ALA A 219 20.41 -3.22 1.89
N LEU A 220 19.51 -3.65 1.00
CA LEU A 220 19.55 -3.29 -0.42
C LEU A 220 19.36 -1.79 -0.65
N ARG A 221 18.50 -1.13 0.15
CA ARG A 221 18.32 0.32 0.08
C ARG A 221 19.58 1.10 0.49
N THR A 222 20.25 0.67 1.56
CA THR A 222 21.50 1.32 2.01
C THR A 222 22.64 1.15 1.00
N ALA A 223 22.68 0.02 0.28
CA ALA A 223 23.70 -0.21 -0.74
C ALA A 223 23.55 0.74 -1.96
N GLY A 224 22.30 1.02 -2.39
CA GLY A 224 22.02 1.91 -3.52
C GLY A 224 22.30 3.40 -3.26
N HIS A 225 22.38 3.83 -1.99
CA HIS A 225 22.77 5.21 -1.64
C HIS A 225 24.29 5.45 -1.64
N ARG A 226 25.12 4.40 -1.80
CA ARG A 226 26.59 4.49 -1.74
C ARG A 226 27.28 4.37 -3.10
N SER A 227 26.50 4.22 -4.17
CA SER A 227 26.91 4.10 -5.57
C SER A 227 26.49 5.34 -6.35
#